data_AF-T1P7V5-F1
#
_entry.id   AF-T1P7V5-F1
#
_cell.length_a   1.000
_cell.length_b   1.000
_cell.length_c   1.000
_cell.angle_alpha   90.00
_cell.angle_beta   90.00
_cell.angle_gamma   90.00
#
_symmetry.space_group_name_H-M   'P 1'
#
loop_
_entity.id
_entity.type
_entity.pdbx_description
1 polymer ?
#
loop_
_entity_poly.entity_id
_entity_poly.type
_entity_poly.pdbx_seq_one_letter_code
_entity_poly.pdbx_strand_id
1 'polypeptide(L)'
;MPGDWNGAGAHTNVSTKSMREDGGIKDIEQAVAKLSKHHDRHIRAYDPKQGQDNARRLTGKHETSSINDFSAGVANRGCSIRIPRGVNDEGKGYFEDRRPSSNCDPYSVVEAILRTICLDE
;
A
#
# COMPACT_ATOMS: atom_id res chain seq x y z
N MET A 1 6.44 -18.54 6.08
CA MET A 1 6.38 -19.96 5.63
C MET A 1 7.43 -20.08 4.55
N PRO A 2 8.48 -20.90 4.73
CA PRO A 2 9.47 -21.11 3.67
C PRO A 2 8.85 -21.96 2.54
N GLY A 3 9.19 -21.65 1.28
CA GLY A 3 8.82 -22.44 0.10
C GLY A 3 7.97 -21.70 -0.94
N ASP A 4 7.46 -22.46 -1.91
CA ASP A 4 6.65 -22.01 -3.04
C ASP A 4 5.16 -21.91 -2.65
N TRP A 5 4.87 -21.08 -1.66
CA TRP A 5 3.53 -20.86 -1.12
C TRP A 5 3.29 -19.38 -0.89
N ASN A 6 2.06 -18.93 -1.10
CA ASN A 6 1.70 -17.54 -0.89
C ASN A 6 1.89 -17.14 0.59
N GLY A 7 2.49 -15.98 0.81
CA GLY A 7 2.48 -15.34 2.12
C GLY A 7 1.11 -14.68 2.41
N ALA A 8 0.86 -14.38 3.68
CA ALA A 8 -0.35 -13.67 4.10
C ALA A 8 -0.07 -12.18 4.29
N GLY A 9 -0.91 -11.31 3.71
CA GLY A 9 -0.86 -9.85 3.87
C GLY A 9 -2.17 -9.30 4.43
N ALA A 10 -2.16 -8.03 4.82
CA ALA A 10 -3.33 -7.28 5.28
C ALA A 10 -3.55 -6.07 4.37
N HIS A 11 -3.94 -6.32 3.11
CA HIS A 11 -4.14 -5.24 2.14
C HIS A 11 -5.12 -4.21 2.68
N THR A 12 -4.75 -2.94 2.62
CA THR A 12 -5.52 -1.84 3.19
C THR A 12 -6.01 -0.93 2.07
N ASN A 13 -7.33 -0.85 1.91
CA ASN A 13 -7.96 0.04 0.92
C ASN A 13 -8.21 1.41 1.55
N VAL A 14 -7.80 2.48 0.87
CA VAL A 14 -7.78 3.83 1.43
C VAL A 14 -8.42 4.84 0.48
N SER A 15 -9.33 5.66 1.00
CA SER A 15 -9.84 6.83 0.29
C SER A 15 -10.19 7.98 1.24
N THR A 16 -9.91 9.20 0.81
CA THR A 16 -10.47 10.42 1.41
C THR A 16 -11.79 10.78 0.73
N LYS A 17 -12.49 11.80 1.24
CA LYS A 17 -13.70 12.30 0.59
C LYS A 17 -13.42 12.76 -0.84
N SER A 18 -12.36 13.54 -1.05
CA SER A 18 -12.00 14.10 -2.36
C SER A 18 -11.60 13.01 -3.37
N MET A 19 -10.93 11.94 -2.93
CA MET A 19 -10.63 10.78 -3.78
C MET A 19 -11.89 10.09 -4.33
N ARG A 20 -13.02 10.17 -3.63
CA ARG A 20 -14.30 9.55 -4.03
C ARG A 20 -15.16 10.47 -4.90
N GLU A 21 -14.80 11.74 -5.04
CA GLU A 21 -15.50 12.71 -5.88
C GLU A 21 -15.00 12.67 -7.34
N ASP A 22 -15.73 13.28 -8.27
CA ASP A 22 -15.37 13.28 -9.70
C ASP A 22 -14.00 13.92 -9.93
N GLY A 23 -13.12 13.21 -10.64
CA GLY A 23 -11.73 13.62 -10.83
C GLY A 23 -10.80 13.29 -9.64
N GLY A 24 -11.30 12.59 -8.62
CA GLY A 24 -10.56 12.17 -7.43
C GLY A 24 -9.36 11.27 -7.70
N ILE A 25 -9.22 10.72 -8.92
CA ILE A 25 -8.01 10.00 -9.35
C ILE A 25 -6.74 10.85 -9.18
N LYS A 26 -6.82 12.18 -9.35
CA LYS A 26 -5.68 13.08 -9.14
C LYS A 26 -5.22 13.08 -7.68
N ASP A 27 -6.16 13.02 -6.74
CA ASP A 27 -5.83 12.96 -5.31
C ASP A 27 -5.27 11.60 -4.93
N ILE A 28 -5.73 10.53 -5.59
CA ILE A 28 -5.14 9.19 -5.46
C ILE A 28 -3.68 9.22 -5.93
N GLU A 29 -3.40 9.74 -7.13
CA GLU A 29 -2.04 9.85 -7.67
C GLU A 29 -1.13 10.69 -6.77
N GLN A 30 -1.63 11.80 -6.22
CA GLN A 30 -0.89 12.62 -5.26
C GLN A 30 -0.58 11.84 -3.97
N ALA A 31 -1.56 11.12 -3.41
CA ALA A 31 -1.34 10.29 -2.23
C ALA A 31 -0.30 9.19 -2.48
N VAL A 32 -0.35 8.53 -3.64
CA VAL A 32 0.65 7.53 -4.04
C VAL A 32 2.05 8.15 -4.16
N ALA A 33 2.16 9.36 -4.72
CA ALA A 33 3.43 10.09 -4.82
C ALA A 33 3.98 10.53 -3.45
N LYS A 34 3.12 10.80 -2.46
CA LYS A 34 3.56 11.01 -1.07
C LYS A 34 4.05 9.69 -0.47
N LEU A 35 3.29 8.61 -0.58
CA LEU A 35 3.65 7.28 -0.07
C LEU A 35 4.98 6.75 -0.61
N SER A 36 5.33 7.07 -1.87
CA SER A 36 6.60 6.64 -2.48
C SER A 36 7.82 7.24 -1.80
N LYS A 37 7.70 8.46 -1.25
CA LYS A 37 8.79 9.16 -0.56
C LYS A 37 9.04 8.63 0.86
N HIS A 38 8.07 7.95 1.45
CA HIS A 38 8.13 7.45 2.83
C HIS A 38 8.11 5.93 2.93
N HIS A 39 8.45 5.21 1.85
CA HIS A 39 8.32 3.75 1.77
C HIS A 39 8.90 3.00 2.97
N ASP A 40 10.13 3.33 3.35
CA ASP A 40 10.87 2.73 4.46
C ASP A 40 10.18 2.96 5.83
N ARG A 41 9.64 4.16 6.07
CA ARG A 41 8.82 4.45 7.26
C ARG A 41 7.59 3.56 7.32
N HIS A 42 6.90 3.39 6.18
CA HIS A 42 5.72 2.52 6.11
C HIS A 42 6.07 1.06 6.38
N ILE A 43 7.16 0.54 5.78
CA ILE A 43 7.59 -0.85 6.03
C ILE A 43 7.83 -1.09 7.52
N ARG A 44 8.47 -0.15 8.23
CA ARG A 44 8.65 -0.26 9.69
C ARG A 44 7.35 -0.27 10.49
N ALA A 45 6.30 0.39 10.01
CA ALA A 45 5.00 0.40 10.68
C ALA A 45 4.13 -0.83 10.35
N TYR A 46 4.50 -1.60 9.33
CA TYR A 46 3.64 -2.59 8.69
C TYR A 46 3.83 -4.03 9.18
N ASP A 47 4.70 -4.23 10.19
CA ASP A 47 4.71 -5.40 11.05
C ASP A 47 5.33 -5.08 12.42
N PRO A 48 5.05 -5.88 13.47
CA PRO A 48 5.54 -5.62 14.84
C PRO A 48 7.06 -5.66 15.01
N LYS A 49 7.80 -6.19 14.02
CA LYS A 49 9.26 -6.29 14.00
C LYS A 49 9.90 -5.39 12.95
N GLN A 50 9.23 -4.28 12.64
CA GLN A 50 9.80 -3.19 11.84
C GLN A 50 10.30 -3.59 10.45
N GLY A 51 9.58 -4.47 9.75
CA GLY A 51 9.91 -4.93 8.41
C GLY A 51 10.51 -6.33 8.35
N GLN A 52 11.03 -6.86 9.47
CA GLN A 52 11.73 -8.14 9.49
C GLN A 52 10.79 -9.32 9.19
N ASP A 53 9.56 -9.29 9.70
CA ASP A 53 8.59 -10.34 9.38
C ASP A 53 8.14 -10.25 7.93
N ASN A 54 7.90 -9.04 7.45
CA ASN A 54 7.41 -8.76 6.11
C ASN A 54 8.47 -9.03 5.02
N ALA A 55 9.76 -8.98 5.34
CA ALA A 55 10.87 -9.30 4.43
C ALA A 55 10.78 -10.74 3.89
N ARG A 56 10.19 -11.66 4.66
CA ARG A 56 9.96 -13.05 4.24
C ARG A 56 8.81 -13.18 3.22
N ARG A 57 7.97 -12.16 3.11
CA ARG A 57 6.78 -12.13 2.24
C ARG A 57 7.02 -11.27 1.01
N LEU A 58 7.49 -10.04 1.19
CA LEU A 58 7.70 -9.03 0.16
C LEU A 58 8.99 -9.30 -0.63
N THR A 59 8.93 -10.30 -1.50
CA THR A 59 10.08 -10.82 -2.27
C THR A 59 10.01 -10.49 -3.76
N GLY A 60 8.93 -9.86 -4.22
CA GLY A 60 8.63 -9.68 -5.65
C GLY A 60 8.01 -10.91 -6.33
N LYS A 61 7.88 -12.03 -5.61
CA LYS A 61 7.22 -13.26 -6.08
C LYS A 61 5.82 -13.39 -5.48
N HIS A 62 5.01 -14.31 -6.01
CA HIS A 62 3.70 -14.67 -5.45
C HIS A 62 2.75 -13.48 -5.25
N GLU A 63 2.63 -12.61 -6.26
CA GLU A 63 1.75 -11.43 -6.23
C GLU A 63 2.09 -10.43 -5.10
N THR A 64 3.37 -10.32 -4.74
CA THR A 64 3.90 -9.33 -3.80
C THR A 64 4.94 -8.44 -4.46
N SER A 65 5.17 -7.24 -3.90
CA SER A 65 6.28 -6.36 -4.28
C SER A 65 7.57 -6.74 -3.54
N SER A 66 8.70 -6.17 -4.01
CA SER A 66 9.95 -6.13 -3.25
C SER A 66 9.78 -5.29 -1.98
N ILE A 67 10.41 -5.68 -0.87
CA ILE A 67 10.40 -4.88 0.37
C ILE A 67 11.20 -3.57 0.25
N ASN A 68 12.13 -3.50 -0.70
CA ASN A 68 13.03 -2.36 -0.86
C ASN A 68 12.53 -1.34 -1.89
N ASP A 69 11.76 -1.81 -2.87
CA ASP A 69 11.38 -1.02 -4.04
C ASP A 69 9.91 -0.65 -3.99
N PHE A 70 9.63 0.65 -3.96
CA PHE A 70 8.27 1.14 -4.09
C PHE A 70 7.82 1.09 -5.54
N SER A 71 6.60 0.59 -5.76
CA SER A 71 5.96 0.59 -7.08
C SER A 71 4.46 0.81 -6.98
N ALA A 72 3.87 1.43 -8.00
CA ALA A 72 2.44 1.60 -8.12
C ALA A 72 1.97 1.30 -9.54
N GLY A 73 0.74 0.81 -9.70
CA GLY A 73 0.18 0.53 -11.01
C GLY A 73 -1.31 0.21 -11.03
N VAL A 74 -1.93 0.40 -12.19
CA VAL A 74 -3.33 0.06 -12.43
C VAL A 74 -3.48 -1.45 -12.60
N ALA A 75 -4.36 -2.05 -11.80
CA ALA A 75 -4.64 -3.49 -11.79
C ALA A 75 -3.42 -4.41 -11.60
N ASN A 76 -2.25 -3.86 -11.25
CA ASN A 76 -1.04 -4.63 -11.03
C ASN A 76 -1.06 -5.25 -9.62
N ARG A 77 -0.97 -6.57 -9.54
CA ARG A 77 -0.95 -7.28 -8.24
C ARG A 77 0.44 -7.39 -7.64
N GLY A 78 1.50 -7.24 -8.43
CA GLY A 78 2.88 -7.33 -7.98
C GLY A 78 3.48 -6.01 -7.49
N CYS A 79 2.72 -4.91 -7.50
CA CYS A 79 3.20 -3.61 -7.03
C CYS A 79 2.92 -3.38 -5.54
N SER A 80 3.54 -2.34 -4.98
CA SER A 80 3.33 -1.92 -3.60
C SER A 80 1.93 -1.32 -3.40
N ILE A 81 1.54 -0.40 -4.28
CA ILE A 81 0.21 0.24 -4.28
C ILE A 81 -0.53 -0.09 -5.57
N ARG A 82 -1.72 -0.69 -5.46
CA ARG A 82 -2.56 -1.01 -6.62
C ARG A 82 -3.71 -0.02 -6.71
N ILE A 83 -3.93 0.53 -7.91
CA ILE A 83 -5.16 1.24 -8.25
C ILE A 83 -6.09 0.23 -8.94
N PRO A 84 -7.28 -0.09 -8.40
CA PRO A 84 -8.22 -0.99 -9.06
C PRO A 84 -8.61 -0.49 -10.46
N ARG A 85 -8.86 -1.41 -11.40
CA ARG A 85 -9.25 -1.05 -12.77
C ARG A 85 -10.49 -0.16 -12.81
N GLY A 86 -11.54 -0.52 -12.06
CA GLY A 86 -12.76 0.30 -11.98
C GLY A 86 -12.51 1.72 -11.45
N VAL A 87 -11.61 1.88 -10.48
CA VAL A 87 -11.24 3.21 -9.95
C VAL A 87 -10.54 4.06 -11.03
N ASN A 88 -9.64 3.43 -11.80
CA ASN A 88 -8.98 4.10 -12.92
C ASN A 88 -9.96 4.48 -14.03
N ASP A 89 -10.87 3.58 -14.38
CA ASP A 89 -11.84 3.79 -15.46
C ASP A 89 -12.90 4.84 -15.09
N GLU A 90 -13.36 4.87 -13.82
CA GLU A 90 -14.29 5.86 -13.29
C GLU A 90 -13.62 7.20 -12.93
N GLY A 91 -12.29 7.24 -12.81
CA GLY A 91 -11.54 8.43 -12.44
C GLY A 91 -11.72 8.87 -10.98
N LYS A 92 -12.18 7.98 -10.10
CA LYS A 92 -12.42 8.23 -8.66
C LYS A 92 -12.53 6.92 -7.87
N GLY A 93 -12.31 6.98 -6.55
CA GLY A 93 -12.51 5.84 -5.65
C GLY A 93 -11.43 5.74 -4.56
N TYR A 94 -10.59 4.71 -4.63
CA TYR A 94 -9.61 4.34 -3.60
C TYR A 94 -8.35 3.68 -4.19
N PHE A 95 -7.26 3.63 -3.43
CA PHE A 95 -6.09 2.78 -3.72
C PHE A 95 -5.95 1.65 -2.68
N GLU A 96 -5.25 0.59 -3.05
CA GLU A 96 -4.94 -0.56 -2.20
C GLU A 96 -3.44 -0.55 -1.84
N ASP A 97 -3.10 -0.39 -0.56
CA ASP A 97 -1.75 -0.65 -0.06
C ASP A 97 -1.58 -2.14 0.25
N ARG A 98 -0.71 -2.81 -0.50
CA ARG A 98 -0.48 -4.26 -0.44
C ARG A 98 0.71 -4.65 0.45
N ARG A 99 1.39 -3.65 1.00
CA ARG A 99 2.59 -3.82 1.82
C ARG A 99 2.32 -4.24 3.27
N PRO A 100 1.17 -4.00 3.94
CA PRO A 100 0.99 -4.46 5.31
C PRO A 100 1.05 -5.98 5.45
N SER A 101 1.79 -6.46 6.45
CA SER A 101 1.85 -7.88 6.80
C SER A 101 0.55 -8.31 7.47
N SER A 102 0.19 -9.61 7.40
CA SER A 102 -1.02 -10.12 8.06
C SER A 102 -1.00 -9.98 9.59
N ASN A 103 0.17 -9.80 10.19
CA ASN A 103 0.35 -9.58 11.63
C ASN A 103 0.54 -8.10 12.01
N CYS A 104 0.28 -7.16 11.09
CA CYS A 104 0.37 -5.74 11.38
C CYS A 104 -0.60 -5.33 12.49
N ASP A 105 -0.24 -4.30 13.26
CA ASP A 105 -1.19 -3.58 14.08
C ASP A 105 -1.99 -2.61 13.17
N PRO A 106 -3.33 -2.76 13.05
CA PRO A 106 -4.13 -1.89 12.19
C PRO A 106 -4.07 -0.42 12.62
N TYR A 107 -3.87 -0.11 13.91
CA TYR A 107 -3.76 1.28 14.36
C TYR A 107 -2.49 1.93 13.80
N SER A 108 -1.35 1.24 13.92
CA SER A 108 -0.07 1.67 13.37
C SER A 108 -0.13 1.86 11.84
N VAL A 109 -0.78 0.95 11.11
CA VAL A 109 -0.94 1.05 9.65
C VAL A 109 -1.77 2.27 9.26
N VAL A 110 -2.94 2.45 9.88
CA VAL A 110 -3.84 3.56 9.58
C VAL A 110 -3.20 4.90 9.93
N GLU A 111 -2.56 5.01 11.09
CA GLU A 111 -1.86 6.23 11.51
C GLU A 111 -0.77 6.61 10.51
N ALA A 112 0.10 5.66 10.13
CA ALA A 112 1.19 5.91 9.19
C ALA A 112 0.67 6.40 7.83
N ILE A 113 -0.40 5.80 7.32
CA ILE A 113 -1.04 6.22 6.06
C ILE A 113 -1.61 7.63 6.18
N LEU A 114 -2.40 7.92 7.21
CA LEU A 114 -3.03 9.22 7.38
C LEU A 114 -2.02 10.35 7.59
N ARG A 115 -0.97 10.11 8.37
CA ARG A 115 0.13 11.08 8.52
C ARG A 115 0.75 11.45 7.17
N THR A 116 1.04 10.45 6.34
CA THR A 116 1.63 10.70 5.01
C THR A 116 0.68 11.42 4.05
N ILE A 117 -0.57 10.96 3.93
CA ILE A 117 -1.43 11.43 2.82
C ILE A 117 -2.27 12.66 3.20
N CYS A 118 -2.61 12.81 4.49
CA CYS A 118 -3.47 13.90 4.99
C CYS A 118 -2.72 14.99 5.76
N LEU A 119 -1.60 14.66 6.42
CA LEU A 119 -0.86 15.61 7.26
C LEU A 119 0.48 16.06 6.68
N ASP A 120 0.90 15.48 5.55
CA ASP A 120 2.17 15.80 4.86
C ASP A 120 3.42 15.60 5.74
N GLU A 121 3.35 14.65 6.67
CA GLU A 121 4.45 14.23 7.55
C GLU A 121 5.25 13.07 6.97
#